data_AF-A0A4U7DAL8-F1
#
_entry.id   AF-A0A4U7DAL8-F1
#
_cell.length_a   1.000
_cell.length_b   1.000
_cell.length_c   1.000
_cell.angle_alpha   90.00
_cell.angle_beta   90.00
_cell.angle_gamma   90.00
#
_symmetry.space_group_name_H-M   'P 1'
#
loop_
_entity.id
_entity.type
_entity.pdbx_description
1 polymer ?
#
loop_
_entity_poly.entity_id
_entity_poly.type
_entity_poly.pdbx_seq_one_letter_code
_entity_poly.pdbx_strand_id
1 'polypeptide(L)'
;MVALDAVGFVFVAGLITALATGIGAVPFFFFETISDRGNVALWGFASGIMLSASLFGLVREGLAEGTPVEIGVGMLAGVVLVVLAHEVLMDAEIDPREYEEADFKKLILILGVLTVHSFPEGIAVGVSFADLGLEGGTALFGF
;
A
#
# COMPACT_ATOMS: atom_id res chain seq x y z
N MET A 1 -28.84 -6.39 -1.13
CA MET A 1 -28.29 -6.49 0.24
C MET A 1 -26.85 -7.00 0.22
N VAL A 2 -26.49 -7.95 -0.66
CA VAL A 2 -25.12 -8.50 -0.86
C VAL A 2 -24.01 -7.43 -0.93
N ALA A 3 -24.22 -6.33 -1.67
CA ALA A 3 -23.18 -5.31 -1.84
C ALA A 3 -22.76 -4.60 -0.54
N LEU A 4 -23.67 -4.36 0.41
CA LEU A 4 -23.32 -3.70 1.67
C LEU A 4 -22.52 -4.64 2.59
N ASP A 5 -22.86 -5.93 2.59
CA ASP A 5 -22.14 -6.95 3.36
C ASP A 5 -20.73 -7.16 2.78
N ALA A 6 -20.60 -7.18 1.45
CA ALA A 6 -19.30 -7.27 0.76
C ALA A 6 -18.42 -6.03 1.03
N VAL A 7 -18.98 -4.82 0.92
CA VAL A 7 -18.24 -3.59 1.26
C VAL A 7 -17.83 -3.56 2.73
N GLY A 8 -18.73 -3.97 3.63
CA GLY A 8 -18.42 -4.08 5.06
C GLY A 8 -17.29 -5.08 5.33
N PHE A 9 -17.30 -6.23 4.65
CA PHE A 9 -16.24 -7.22 4.75
C PHE A 9 -14.89 -6.69 4.28
N VAL A 10 -14.83 -6.08 3.09
CA VAL A 10 -13.60 -5.50 2.53
C VAL A 10 -13.07 -4.36 3.40
N PHE A 11 -13.97 -3.53 3.95
CA PHE A 11 -13.58 -2.48 4.91
C PHE A 11 -12.94 -3.08 6.17
N VAL A 12 -13.54 -4.12 6.75
CA VAL A 12 -12.98 -4.80 7.94
C VAL A 12 -11.64 -5.46 7.60
N ALA A 13 -11.52 -6.09 6.43
CA ALA A 13 -10.26 -6.67 5.97
C ALA A 13 -9.16 -5.60 5.84
N GLY A 14 -9.46 -4.48 5.18
CA GLY A 14 -8.53 -3.35 5.07
C GLY A 14 -8.18 -2.72 6.42
N LEU A 15 -9.15 -2.60 7.33
CA LEU A 15 -8.92 -2.09 8.69
C LEU A 15 -7.99 -3.01 9.49
N ILE A 16 -8.17 -4.34 9.37
CA ILE A 16 -7.28 -5.31 10.01
C ILE A 16 -5.85 -5.16 9.48
N THR A 17 -5.68 -5.00 8.17
CA THR A 17 -4.36 -4.74 7.55
C THR A 17 -3.73 -3.45 8.10
N ALA A 18 -4.50 -2.36 8.19
CA ALA A 18 -4.01 -1.09 8.74
C ALA A 18 -3.61 -1.23 10.23
N LEU A 19 -4.40 -1.95 11.03
CA LEU A 19 -4.09 -2.23 12.43
C LEU A 19 -2.84 -3.12 12.55
N ALA A 20 -2.64 -4.09 11.66
CA ALA A 20 -1.45 -4.93 11.65
C ALA A 20 -0.17 -4.11 11.42
N THR A 21 -0.21 -3.09 10.54
CA THR A 21 0.90 -2.13 10.37
C THR A 21 1.19 -1.38 11.66
N GLY A 22 0.16 -0.94 12.38
CA GLY A 22 0.30 -0.32 13.71
C GLY A 22 0.90 -1.26 14.75
N ILE A 23 0.47 -2.53 14.78
CA ILE A 23 1.03 -3.57 15.65
C ILE A 23 2.51 -3.82 15.32
N GLY A 24 2.92 -3.65 14.06
CA GLY A 24 4.32 -3.72 13.63
C GLY A 24 5.24 -2.73 14.36
N ALA A 25 4.70 -1.66 14.97
CA ALA A 25 5.47 -0.73 15.78
C ALA A 25 5.74 -1.23 17.22
N VAL A 26 4.99 -2.23 17.71
CA VAL A 26 5.10 -2.74 19.10
C VAL A 26 6.51 -3.21 19.47
N PRO A 27 7.25 -3.94 18.61
CA PRO A 27 8.62 -4.37 18.92
C PRO A 27 9.57 -3.20 19.25
N PHE A 28 9.35 -2.01 18.68
CA PHE A 28 10.21 -0.84 18.93
C PHE A 28 10.09 -0.27 20.36
N PHE A 29 9.08 -0.68 21.14
CA PHE A 29 9.03 -0.37 22.58
C PHE A 29 10.02 -1.20 23.41
N PHE A 30 10.50 -2.32 22.87
CA PHE A 30 11.42 -3.24 23.56
C PHE A 30 12.84 -3.18 23.01
N PHE A 31 13.01 -2.76 21.76
CA PHE A 31 14.31 -2.67 21.08
C PHE A 31 14.57 -1.23 20.61
N GLU A 32 15.60 -0.60 21.16
CA GLU A 32 15.99 0.77 20.78
C GLU A 32 16.71 0.81 19.42
N THR A 33 17.41 -0.26 19.05
CA THR A 33 18.16 -0.35 17.78
C THR A 33 18.10 -1.77 17.21
N ILE A 34 17.97 -1.87 15.89
CA ILE A 34 18.09 -3.12 15.14
C ILE A 34 19.43 -3.11 14.40
N SER A 35 20.18 -4.23 14.46
CA SER A 35 21.43 -4.37 13.71
C SER A 35 21.21 -4.29 12.20
N ASP A 36 22.21 -3.84 11.45
CA ASP A 36 22.12 -3.73 9.98
C ASP A 36 21.68 -5.04 9.31
N ARG A 37 22.20 -6.19 9.79
CA ARG A 37 21.80 -7.52 9.30
C ARG A 37 20.32 -7.81 9.57
N GLY A 38 19.80 -7.36 10.72
CA GLY A 38 18.39 -7.46 11.07
C GLY A 38 17.52 -6.60 10.14
N ASN A 39 17.92 -5.36 9.87
CA ASN A 39 17.21 -4.48 8.93
C ASN A 39 17.15 -5.10 7.53
N VAL A 40 18.28 -5.61 7.02
CA VAL A 40 18.33 -6.29 5.72
C VAL A 40 17.41 -7.52 5.69
N ALA A 41 17.39 -8.32 6.77
CA ALA A 41 16.51 -9.48 6.86
C ALA A 41 15.03 -9.09 6.87
N LEU A 42 14.65 -8.05 7.63
CA LEU A 42 13.28 -7.53 7.69
C LEU A 42 12.82 -6.96 6.35
N TRP A 43 13.67 -6.17 5.68
CA TRP A 43 13.38 -5.62 4.34
C TRP A 43 13.25 -6.74 3.30
N GLY A 44 14.15 -7.72 3.33
CA GLY A 44 14.08 -8.88 2.44
C GLY A 44 12.81 -9.70 2.66
N PHE A 45 12.39 -9.90 3.91
CA PHE A 45 11.16 -10.60 4.25
C PHE A 45 9.92 -9.85 3.76
N ALA A 46 9.81 -8.55 4.06
CA ALA A 46 8.69 -7.72 3.63
C ALA A 46 8.58 -7.64 2.10
N SER A 47 9.70 -7.36 1.42
CA SER A 47 9.76 -7.33 -0.04
C SER A 47 9.41 -8.68 -0.66
N GLY A 48 9.88 -9.79 -0.07
CA GLY A 48 9.57 -11.14 -0.54
C GLY A 48 8.07 -11.47 -0.48
N ILE A 49 7.40 -11.13 0.62
CA ILE A 49 5.94 -11.31 0.75
C ILE A 49 5.21 -10.46 -0.29
N MET A 50 5.58 -9.20 -0.44
CA MET A 50 4.91 -8.28 -1.37
C MET A 50 5.11 -8.70 -2.83
N LEU A 51 6.31 -9.14 -3.23
CA LEU A 51 6.56 -9.68 -4.57
C LEU A 51 5.77 -10.97 -4.82
N SER A 52 5.70 -11.86 -3.83
CA SER A 52 4.92 -13.10 -3.92
C SER A 52 3.43 -12.80 -4.11
N ALA A 53 2.85 -11.92 -3.29
CA ALA A 53 1.45 -11.51 -3.40
C ALA A 53 1.16 -10.82 -4.75
N SER A 54 2.08 -9.98 -5.22
CA SER A 54 1.94 -9.29 -6.52
C SER A 54 1.96 -10.27 -7.69
N LEU A 55 2.91 -11.22 -7.72
CA LEU A 55 3.05 -12.16 -8.84
C LEU A 55 2.00 -13.26 -8.84
N PHE A 56 1.81 -13.92 -7.69
CA PHE A 56 0.95 -15.10 -7.60
C PHE A 56 -0.51 -14.77 -7.28
N GLY A 57 -0.76 -13.64 -6.62
CA GLY A 57 -2.10 -13.12 -6.38
C GLY A 57 -2.56 -12.25 -7.55
N LEU A 58 -2.00 -11.05 -7.69
CA LEU A 58 -2.55 -10.04 -8.58
C LEU A 58 -2.26 -10.27 -10.07
N VAL A 59 -1.01 -10.51 -10.46
CA VAL A 59 -0.64 -10.67 -11.88
C VAL A 59 -1.26 -11.94 -12.45
N ARG A 60 -1.26 -13.03 -11.69
CA ARG A 60 -1.87 -14.29 -12.12
C ARG A 60 -3.38 -14.15 -12.32
N GLU A 61 -4.08 -13.51 -11.39
CA GLU A 61 -5.52 -13.26 -11.49
C GLU A 61 -5.83 -12.30 -12.64
N GLY A 62 -5.07 -11.21 -12.76
CA GLY A 62 -5.22 -10.26 -13.86
C GLY A 62 -5.02 -10.90 -15.24
N LEU A 63 -4.15 -11.91 -15.36
CA LEU A 63 -3.97 -12.68 -16.61
C LEU A 63 -5.09 -13.68 -16.88
N ALA A 64 -5.86 -14.06 -15.85
CA ALA A 64 -7.01 -14.94 -16.00
C ALA A 64 -8.24 -14.15 -16.51
N GLU A 65 -8.43 -12.93 -16.00
CA GLU A 65 -9.60 -12.10 -16.31
C GLU A 65 -9.35 -11.05 -17.42
N GLY A 66 -8.09 -10.71 -17.70
CA GLY A 66 -7.72 -9.64 -18.63
C GLY A 66 -6.59 -10.00 -19.59
N THR A 67 -6.19 -9.02 -20.39
CA THR A 67 -5.11 -9.17 -21.37
C THR A 67 -3.76 -8.74 -20.78
N PRO A 68 -2.63 -9.28 -21.28
CA PRO A 68 -1.30 -8.84 -20.85
C PRO A 68 -1.05 -7.33 -21.06
N VAL A 69 -1.75 -6.71 -22.03
CA VAL A 69 -1.66 -5.28 -22.30
C VAL A 69 -2.35 -4.47 -21.19
N GLU A 70 -3.56 -4.85 -20.78
CA GLU A 70 -4.29 -4.17 -19.69
C GLU A 70 -3.52 -4.26 -18.38
N ILE A 71 -2.95 -5.42 -18.07
CA ILE A 71 -2.09 -5.60 -16.89
C ILE A 71 -0.82 -4.76 -17.00
N GLY A 72 -0.19 -4.72 -18.17
CA GLY A 72 0.99 -3.90 -18.42
C GLY A 72 0.71 -2.41 -18.21
N VAL A 73 -0.44 -1.92 -18.69
CA VAL A 73 -0.90 -0.54 -18.49
C VAL A 73 -1.20 -0.29 -17.01
N GLY A 74 -1.91 -1.19 -16.34
CA GLY A 74 -2.23 -1.07 -14.91
C GLY A 74 -0.98 -1.07 -14.03
N MET A 75 -0.01 -1.95 -14.32
CA MET A 75 1.28 -2.00 -13.62
C MET A 75 2.07 -0.72 -13.82
N LEU A 76 2.13 -0.20 -15.07
CA LEU A 76 2.81 1.06 -15.36
C LEU A 76 2.13 2.24 -14.66
N ALA A 77 0.79 2.28 -14.65
CA ALA A 77 0.03 3.29 -13.91
C ALA A 77 0.32 3.22 -12.39
N GLY A 78 0.41 2.02 -11.82
CA GLY A 78 0.79 1.82 -10.41
C GLY A 78 2.21 2.30 -10.11
N VAL A 79 3.18 1.99 -10.98
CA VAL A 79 4.56 2.49 -10.84
C VAL A 79 4.60 4.02 -10.92
N VAL A 80 3.94 4.61 -11.91
CA VAL A 80 3.87 6.08 -12.07
C VAL A 80 3.22 6.73 -10.85
N LEU A 81 2.14 6.16 -10.32
CA LEU A 81 1.48 6.65 -9.11
C LEU A 81 2.45 6.70 -7.92
N VAL A 82 3.18 5.61 -7.66
CA VAL A 82 4.11 5.54 -6.53
C VAL A 82 5.30 6.48 -6.73
N VAL A 83 5.86 6.56 -7.93
CA VAL A 83 6.98 7.47 -8.24
C VAL A 83 6.57 8.92 -8.06
N LEU A 84 5.43 9.33 -8.62
CA LEU A 84 4.93 10.71 -8.47
C LEU A 84 4.59 11.03 -7.02
N ALA A 85 3.97 10.10 -6.29
CA ALA A 85 3.66 10.32 -4.88
C ALA A 85 4.93 10.46 -4.04
N HIS A 86 5.98 9.68 -4.34
CA HIS A 86 7.28 9.81 -3.69
C HIS A 86 7.95 11.15 -4.02
N GLU A 87 7.96 11.56 -5.29
CA GLU A 87 8.55 12.82 -5.74
C GLU A 87 7.83 14.02 -5.09
N VAL A 88 6.50 14.02 -5.05
CA VAL A 88 5.72 15.08 -4.38
C VAL A 88 6.02 15.14 -2.87
N LEU A 89 6.20 14.00 -2.20
CA LEU A 89 6.52 13.99 -0.77
C LEU A 89 7.97 14.43 -0.48
N MET A 90 8.90 14.16 -1.40
CA MET A 90 10.30 14.55 -1.26
C MET A 90 10.53 16.02 -1.66
N ASP A 91 9.89 16.50 -2.74
CA ASP A 91 9.93 17.91 -3.17
C ASP A 91 9.18 18.84 -2.21
N ALA A 92 8.33 18.30 -1.33
CA ALA A 92 7.83 19.01 -0.18
C ALA A 92 8.92 19.31 0.88
N GLU A 93 10.21 19.27 0.50
CA GLU A 93 11.39 19.67 1.27
C GLU A 93 11.11 20.97 2.04
N ILE A 94 10.71 20.79 3.29
CA ILE A 94 10.54 21.88 4.24
C ILE A 94 11.94 22.31 4.67
N ASP A 95 12.34 23.53 4.31
CA ASP A 95 13.66 24.10 4.60
C ASP A 95 14.02 23.92 6.09
N PRO A 96 15.07 23.15 6.42
CA PRO A 96 15.52 22.91 7.79
C PRO A 96 16.01 24.17 8.52
N ARG A 97 16.21 25.29 7.81
CA ARG A 97 16.71 26.55 8.38
C ARG A 97 15.61 27.41 8.99
N GLU A 98 14.35 27.05 8.78
CA GLU A 98 13.21 27.58 9.53
C GLU A 98 12.77 26.54 10.59
N TYR A 99 13.09 26.85 11.87
CA TYR A 99 12.45 26.42 13.12
C TYR A 99 13.24 25.52 14.11
N GLU A 100 13.15 25.96 15.36
CA GLU A 100 13.49 25.27 16.62
C GLU A 100 12.51 24.11 16.98
N GLU A 101 11.56 23.74 16.12
CA GLU A 101 10.54 22.72 16.40
C GLU A 101 10.92 21.35 15.83
N ALA A 102 11.69 20.59 16.59
CA ALA A 102 11.90 19.16 16.36
C ALA A 102 10.78 18.34 17.03
N ASP A 103 9.69 18.02 16.29
CA ASP A 103 8.94 16.74 16.44
C ASP A 103 7.80 16.61 15.41
N PHE A 104 7.00 17.67 15.22
CA PHE A 104 5.75 17.58 14.46
C PHE A 104 5.95 17.36 12.95
N LYS A 105 6.92 18.04 12.33
CA LYS A 105 7.25 17.88 10.90
C LYS A 105 7.68 16.45 10.54
N LYS A 106 8.48 15.81 11.41
CA LYS A 106 8.92 14.43 11.23
C LYS A 106 7.75 13.45 11.29
N LEU A 107 6.82 13.65 12.23
CA LEU A 107 5.61 12.84 12.33
C LEU A 107 4.72 12.96 11.08
N ILE A 108 4.56 14.17 10.54
CA ILE A 108 3.80 14.39 9.29
C ILE A 108 4.48 13.69 8.11
N LEU A 109 5.81 13.81 7.97
CA LEU A 109 6.55 13.14 6.90
C LEU A 109 6.44 11.61 7.01
N ILE A 110 6.60 11.05 8.21
CA ILE A 110 6.43 9.61 8.46
C ILE A 110 5.00 9.19 8.10
N LEU A 111 3.98 9.92 8.56
CA LEU A 111 2.58 9.63 8.24
C LEU A 111 2.33 9.69 6.73
N GLY A 112 2.87 10.70 6.03
CA GLY A 112 2.71 10.88 4.59
C GLY A 112 3.36 9.72 3.80
N VAL A 113 4.61 9.38 4.13
CA VAL A 113 5.33 8.28 3.50
C VAL A 113 4.62 6.94 3.74
N LEU A 114 4.21 6.65 4.98
CA LEU A 114 3.46 5.44 5.30
C LEU A 114 2.12 5.39 4.55
N THR A 115 1.40 6.51 4.46
CA THR A 115 0.14 6.61 3.71
C THR A 115 0.34 6.26 2.24
N VAL A 116 1.37 6.80 1.59
CA VAL A 116 1.67 6.53 0.18
C VAL A 116 2.00 5.06 -0.08
N HIS A 117 2.63 4.37 0.89
CA HIS A 117 2.93 2.93 0.76
C HIS A 117 1.70 2.05 1.03
N SER A 118 0.90 2.38 2.05
CA SER A 118 -0.30 1.60 2.40
C SER A 118 -1.45 1.83 1.43
N PHE A 119 -1.43 2.90 0.63
CA PHE A 119 -2.49 3.18 -0.35
C PHE A 119 -2.56 2.11 -1.47
N PRO A 120 -1.46 1.77 -2.19
CA PRO A 120 -1.44 0.64 -3.12
C PRO A 120 -1.85 -0.70 -2.48
N GLU A 121 -1.43 -0.95 -1.24
CA GLU A 121 -1.81 -2.17 -0.50
C GLU A 121 -3.32 -2.24 -0.25
N GLY A 122 -3.94 -1.11 0.13
CA GLY A 122 -5.39 -1.02 0.28
C GLY A 122 -6.14 -1.29 -1.02
N ILE A 123 -5.65 -0.76 -2.15
CA ILE A 123 -6.21 -1.06 -3.48
C ILE A 123 -6.09 -2.57 -3.77
N ALA A 124 -4.93 -3.17 -3.51
CA ALA A 124 -4.72 -4.60 -3.74
C ALA A 124 -5.70 -5.47 -2.92
N VAL A 125 -5.95 -5.12 -1.65
CA VAL A 125 -6.95 -5.79 -0.81
C VAL A 125 -8.35 -5.65 -1.42
N GLY A 126 -8.74 -4.44 -1.84
CA GLY A 126 -10.05 -4.20 -2.46
C GLY A 126 -10.26 -5.01 -3.73
N VAL A 127 -9.27 -5.01 -4.63
CA VAL A 127 -9.33 -5.75 -5.90
C VAL A 127 -9.37 -7.26 -5.67
N SER A 128 -8.65 -7.78 -4.67
CA SER A 128 -8.65 -9.22 -4.35
C SER A 128 -10.01 -9.76 -3.89
N PHE A 129 -10.98 -8.90 -3.59
CA PHE A 129 -12.33 -9.26 -3.17
C PHE A 129 -13.42 -8.75 -4.13
N ALA A 130 -13.05 -8.31 -5.33
CA ALA A 130 -13.99 -7.76 -6.32
C ALA A 130 -15.11 -8.76 -6.70
N ASP A 131 -14.81 -10.06 -6.71
CA ASP A 131 -15.76 -11.11 -7.10
C ASP A 131 -16.85 -11.40 -6.06
N LEU A 132 -16.85 -10.74 -4.90
CA LEU A 132 -17.88 -10.90 -3.86
C LEU A 132 -19.22 -10.22 -4.22
N GLY A 133 -19.52 -10.10 -5.52
CA GLY A 133 -20.70 -9.37 -6.02
C GLY A 133 -20.50 -7.85 -6.03
N LEU A 134 -19.25 -7.39 -6.08
CA LEU A 134 -18.89 -6.00 -6.36
C LEU A 134 -18.74 -5.74 -7.88
N GLU A 135 -19.12 -6.71 -8.72
CA GLU A 135 -19.09 -6.70 -10.20
C GLU A 135 -19.79 -5.50 -10.86
N GLY A 136 -20.54 -4.69 -10.09
CA GLY A 136 -21.22 -3.48 -10.56
C GLY A 136 -20.37 -2.21 -10.52
N GLY A 137 -19.06 -2.29 -10.83
CA GLY A 137 -18.25 -1.08 -11.04
C GLY A 137 -18.86 -0.21 -12.13
N THR A 138 -18.85 1.12 -11.96
CA THR A 138 -19.19 2.03 -13.06
C THR A 138 -18.20 1.83 -14.19
N ALA A 139 -18.64 1.21 -15.29
CA ALA A 139 -17.84 1.05 -16.50
C ALA A 139 -17.35 2.43 -16.96
N LEU A 140 -16.05 2.66 -16.82
CA LEU A 140 -15.40 3.89 -17.26
C LEU A 140 -14.73 3.55 -18.59
N PHE A 141 -15.18 4.23 -19.66
CA PHE A 141 -14.75 3.99 -21.04
C PHE A 141 -15.25 2.69 -21.71
N GLY A 142 -16.27 2.03 -21.14
CA GLY A 142 -16.90 0.86 -21.77
C GLY A 142 -16.25 -0.48 -21.42
N PHE A 143 -15.41 -0.48 -20.38
CA PHE A 143 -14.89 -1.64 -19.67
C PHE A 143 -15.22 -1.46 -18.18
#